data_AF-A0A0M0BLI6-F1
#
_entry.id   AF-A0A0M0BLI6-F1
#
_cell.length_a   1.000
_cell.length_b   1.000
_cell.length_c   1.000
_cell.angle_alpha   90.00
_cell.angle_beta   90.00
_cell.angle_gamma   90.00
#
_symmetry.space_group_name_H-M   'P 1'
#
loop_
_entity.id
_entity.type
_entity.pdbx_description
1 polymer ?
#
loop_
_entity_poly.entity_id
_entity_poly.type
_entity_poly.pdbx_seq_one_letter_code
_entity_poly.pdbx_strand_id
1 'polypeptide(L)'
;MKRLGMKWAVLASLYHVLSRKTKVPPDVIRDIQTSRGIIEAGFFTVRAVDNILNAIERELISLAATWEEDSFDNWLDLLGKAMRGDLKPEEVQGLPFVRPMIPLYGFLRCTIAEVKEG
;
A
#
# COMPACT_ATOMS: atom_id res chain seq x y z
N MET A 1 1.58 12.61 -5.12
CA MET A 1 0.77 11.39 -5.22
C MET A 1 1.59 10.10 -5.12
N LYS A 2 2.78 10.02 -5.74
CA LYS A 2 3.70 8.85 -5.67
C LYS A 2 3.85 8.21 -4.28
N ARG A 3 4.09 9.00 -3.22
CA ARG A 3 4.19 8.51 -1.82
C ARG A 3 2.96 7.71 -1.39
N LEU A 4 1.77 8.26 -1.61
CA LEU A 4 0.50 7.64 -1.21
C LEU A 4 0.21 6.39 -2.05
N GLY A 5 0.52 6.43 -3.34
CA GLY A 5 0.43 5.27 -4.22
C GLY A 5 1.33 4.12 -3.77
N MET A 6 2.58 4.43 -3.37
CA MET A 6 3.50 3.42 -2.83
C MET A 6 3.05 2.87 -1.49
N LYS A 7 2.59 3.73 -0.59
CA LYS A 7 2.01 3.28 0.69
C LYS A 7 0.83 2.35 0.45
N TRP A 8 -0.11 2.76 -0.40
CA TRP A 8 -1.23 1.93 -0.81
C TRP A 8 -0.75 0.58 -1.35
N ALA A 9 0.30 0.58 -2.17
CA ALA A 9 0.83 -0.63 -2.78
C ALA A 9 1.31 -1.66 -1.76
N VAL A 10 2.07 -1.20 -0.78
CA VAL A 10 2.60 -2.02 0.31
C VAL A 10 1.45 -2.54 1.16
N LEU A 11 0.48 -1.68 1.54
CA LEU A 11 -0.68 -2.09 2.34
C LEU A 11 -1.59 -3.08 1.61
N ALA A 12 -1.83 -2.91 0.32
CA ALA A 12 -2.61 -3.84 -0.49
C ALA A 12 -1.94 -5.22 -0.57
N SER A 13 -0.61 -5.26 -0.69
CA SER A 13 0.13 -6.52 -0.67
C SER A 13 0.14 -7.18 0.71
N LEU A 14 0.29 -6.40 1.78
CA LEU A 14 0.20 -6.91 3.15
C LEU A 14 -1.18 -7.52 3.41
N TYR A 15 -2.26 -6.83 3.01
CA TYR A 15 -3.62 -7.36 3.06
C TYR A 15 -3.75 -8.69 2.31
N HIS A 16 -3.21 -8.80 1.10
CA HIS A 16 -3.28 -10.02 0.30
C HIS A 16 -2.57 -11.20 0.97
N VAL A 17 -1.44 -10.95 1.63
CA VAL A 17 -0.71 -11.97 2.40
C VAL A 17 -1.50 -12.36 3.65
N LEU A 18 -2.01 -11.38 4.41
CA LEU A 18 -2.75 -11.63 5.64
C LEU A 18 -4.08 -12.35 5.37
N SER A 19 -4.83 -11.96 4.33
CA SER A 19 -6.15 -12.55 4.02
C SER A 19 -6.09 -14.04 3.65
N ARG A 20 -4.92 -14.56 3.25
CA ARG A 20 -4.69 -15.99 3.01
C ARG A 20 -4.41 -16.80 4.27
N LYS A 21 -3.96 -16.14 5.33
CA LYS A 21 -3.47 -16.78 6.55
C LYS A 21 -4.38 -16.49 7.76
N THR A 22 -5.13 -15.38 7.75
CA THR A 22 -6.05 -14.98 8.82
C THR A 22 -7.29 -14.28 8.29
N LYS A 23 -8.31 -14.15 9.14
CA LYS A 23 -9.53 -13.40 8.84
C LYS A 23 -9.25 -11.91 9.04
N VAL A 24 -9.08 -11.20 7.93
CA VAL A 24 -8.98 -9.74 7.93
C VAL A 24 -10.39 -9.12 7.94
N PRO A 25 -10.66 -8.06 8.71
CA PRO A 25 -11.96 -7.40 8.70
C PRO A 25 -12.36 -6.93 7.28
N PRO A 26 -13.63 -7.10 6.88
CA PRO A 26 -14.09 -6.78 5.53
C PRO A 26 -14.01 -5.28 5.22
N ASP A 27 -14.02 -4.41 6.23
CA ASP A 27 -13.86 -2.98 6.05
C ASP A 27 -12.47 -2.63 5.48
N VAL A 28 -11.43 -3.42 5.78
CA VAL A 28 -10.07 -3.14 5.32
C VAL A 28 -9.94 -3.24 3.80
N ILE A 29 -10.57 -4.26 3.17
CA ILE A 29 -10.55 -4.38 1.71
C ILE A 29 -11.36 -3.28 1.03
N ARG A 30 -12.50 -2.90 1.63
CA ARG A 30 -13.30 -1.78 1.14
C ARG A 30 -12.49 -0.49 1.18
N ASP A 31 -11.74 -0.25 2.25
CA ASP A 31 -10.95 0.96 2.42
C ASP A 31 -9.73 0.96 1.48
N ILE A 32 -9.12 -0.20 1.22
CA ILE A 32 -8.07 -0.36 0.18
C ILE A 32 -8.62 -0.02 -1.21
N GLN A 33 -9.80 -0.53 -1.56
CA GLN A 33 -10.43 -0.23 -2.86
C GLN A 33 -10.84 1.24 -2.98
N THR A 34 -11.39 1.81 -1.90
CA THR A 34 -11.80 3.21 -1.84
C THR A 34 -10.60 4.14 -1.99
N SER A 35 -9.54 3.90 -1.22
CA SER A 35 -8.31 4.70 -1.31
C SER A 35 -7.66 4.60 -2.70
N ARG A 36 -7.71 3.44 -3.36
CA ARG A 36 -7.28 3.30 -4.76
C ARG A 36 -8.05 4.25 -5.68
N GLY A 37 -9.39 4.18 -5.67
CA GLY A 37 -10.22 5.02 -6.53
C GLY A 37 -9.99 6.52 -6.29
N ILE A 38 -9.77 6.91 -5.03
CA ILE A 38 -9.43 8.29 -4.65
C ILE A 38 -8.06 8.70 -5.21
N ILE A 39 -7.04 7.84 -5.09
CA ILE A 39 -5.70 8.09 -5.63
C ILE A 39 -5.72 8.18 -7.15
N GLU A 40 -6.48 7.30 -7.82
CA GLU A 40 -6.65 7.29 -9.28
C GLU A 40 -7.38 8.54 -9.78
N ALA A 41 -8.38 9.02 -9.06
CA ALA A 41 -9.17 10.19 -9.46
C ALA A 41 -8.39 11.51 -9.36
N GLY A 42 -7.38 11.62 -8.50
CA GLY A 42 -6.54 12.83 -8.40
C GLY A 42 -7.22 14.08 -7.78
N PHE A 43 -8.54 14.10 -7.61
CA PHE A 43 -9.31 15.28 -7.17
C PHE A 43 -9.44 15.45 -5.64
N PHE A 44 -8.68 14.72 -4.83
CA PHE A 44 -8.83 14.72 -3.37
C PHE A 44 -7.62 15.28 -2.64
N THR A 45 -7.85 15.76 -1.41
CA THR A 45 -6.75 16.24 -0.58
C THR A 45 -5.85 15.08 -0.17
N VAL A 46 -4.53 15.29 -0.26
CA VAL A 46 -3.50 14.36 0.22
C VAL A 46 -3.79 13.88 1.63
N ARG A 47 -4.28 14.77 2.51
CA ARG A 47 -4.63 14.46 3.91
C ARG A 47 -5.77 13.46 4.05
N ALA A 48 -6.80 13.53 3.19
CA ALA A 48 -7.93 12.61 3.25
C ALA A 48 -7.49 11.17 2.90
N VAL A 49 -6.67 11.03 1.85
CA VAL A 49 -6.08 9.74 1.46
C VAL A 49 -5.16 9.21 2.55
N ASP A 50 -4.28 10.05 3.08
CA ASP A 50 -3.31 9.67 4.11
C ASP A 50 -4.02 9.15 5.37
N ASN A 51 -5.13 9.78 5.79
CA ASN A 51 -5.93 9.31 6.92
C ASN A 51 -6.51 7.90 6.69
N ILE A 52 -7.04 7.62 5.50
CA ILE A 52 -7.57 6.28 5.15
C ILE A 52 -6.43 5.26 5.16
N LEU A 53 -5.30 5.58 4.53
CA LEU A 53 -4.13 4.68 4.50
C LEU A 53 -3.55 4.44 5.90
N ASN A 54 -3.56 5.43 6.79
CA ASN A 54 -3.11 5.29 8.18
C ASN A 54 -4.07 4.42 9.01
N ALA A 55 -5.38 4.44 8.72
CA ALA A 55 -6.33 3.54 9.34
C ALA A 55 -6.08 2.08 8.90
N ILE A 56 -5.95 1.86 7.59
CA ILE A 56 -5.61 0.55 7.01
C ILE A 56 -4.29 0.03 7.59
N GLU A 57 -3.26 0.88 7.66
CA GLU A 57 -1.95 0.52 8.22
C GLU A 57 -2.06 0.01 9.65
N ARG A 58 -2.76 0.74 10.54
CA ARG A 58 -2.92 0.33 11.95
C ARG A 58 -3.58 -1.04 12.08
N GLU A 59 -4.65 -1.29 11.31
CA GLU A 59 -5.36 -2.58 11.33
C GLU A 59 -4.47 -3.71 10.83
N LEU A 60 -3.81 -3.53 9.68
CA LEU A 60 -2.95 -4.56 9.09
C LEU A 60 -1.70 -4.83 9.93
N ILE A 61 -1.08 -3.80 10.51
CA ILE A 61 0.07 -3.94 11.41
C ILE A 61 -0.34 -4.66 12.69
N SER A 62 -1.48 -4.32 13.29
CA SER A 62 -1.99 -5.00 14.49
C SER A 62 -2.19 -6.50 14.22
N LEU A 63 -2.77 -6.84 13.07
CA LEU A 63 -2.93 -8.23 12.66
C LEU A 63 -1.59 -8.92 12.39
N ALA A 64 -0.68 -8.27 11.68
CA ALA A 64 0.62 -8.83 11.36
C ALA A 64 1.54 -8.98 12.59
N ALA A 65 1.41 -8.11 13.60
CA ALA A 65 2.17 -8.20 14.85
C ALA A 65 1.84 -9.45 15.67
N THR A 66 0.70 -10.10 15.39
CA THR A 66 0.36 -11.40 15.99
C THR A 66 1.06 -12.59 15.32
N TRP A 67 1.86 -12.35 14.26
CA TRP A 67 2.67 -13.40 13.64
C TRP A 67 4.08 -13.46 14.21
N GLU A 68 4.53 -14.67 14.53
CA GLU A 68 5.92 -15.01 14.82
C GLU A 68 6.71 -15.23 13.53
N GLU A 69 6.80 -14.20 12.66
CA GLU A 69 7.53 -14.31 11.40
C GLU A 69 8.46 -13.10 11.22
N ASP A 70 9.75 -13.35 10.97
CA ASP A 70 10.78 -12.34 10.65
C ASP A 70 10.42 -11.46 9.43
N SER A 71 9.36 -11.82 8.70
CA SER A 71 8.84 -11.07 7.57
C SER A 71 8.18 -9.74 7.97
N PHE A 72 7.76 -9.57 9.24
CA PHE A 72 7.10 -8.36 9.73
C PHE A 72 8.01 -7.11 9.70
N ASP A 73 9.28 -7.24 10.08
CA ASP A 73 10.24 -6.14 10.06
C ASP A 73 10.48 -5.63 8.63
N ASN A 74 10.46 -6.53 7.64
CA ASN A 74 10.56 -6.17 6.23
C ASN A 74 9.36 -5.33 5.76
N TRP A 75 8.16 -5.59 6.29
CA TRP A 75 6.98 -4.78 5.97
C TRP A 75 7.07 -3.37 6.56
N LEU A 76 7.54 -3.24 7.80
CA LEU A 76 7.74 -1.95 8.44
C LEU A 76 8.80 -1.11 7.70
N ASP A 77 9.90 -1.72 7.25
CA ASP A 77 10.90 -1.05 6.44
C ASP A 77 10.32 -0.57 5.09
N LEU A 78 9.54 -1.43 4.40
CA LEU A 78 8.88 -1.06 3.14
C LEU A 78 7.89 0.09 3.32
N LEU A 79 7.08 0.08 4.38
CA LEU A 79 6.18 1.19 4.72
C LEU A 79 6.96 2.46 5.01
N GLY A 80 8.07 2.36 5.75
CA GLY A 80 8.97 3.47 6.03
C GLY A 80 9.56 4.09 4.75
N LYS A 81 10.06 3.25 3.83
CA LYS A 81 10.57 3.68 2.52
C LYS A 81 9.47 4.32 1.67
N ALA A 82 8.26 3.75 1.68
CA ALA A 82 7.12 4.32 0.97
C ALA A 82 6.80 5.73 1.47
N MET A 83 6.81 5.93 2.79
CA MET A 83 6.52 7.21 3.44
C MET A 83 7.61 8.27 3.24
N ARG A 84 8.88 7.87 3.13
CA ARG A 84 9.96 8.79 2.79
C ARG A 84 10.00 9.15 1.29
N GLY A 85 9.28 8.40 0.46
CA GLY A 85 9.33 8.55 -1.00
C GLY A 85 10.53 7.85 -1.65
N ASP A 86 11.29 7.09 -0.85
CA ASP A 86 12.48 6.36 -1.28
C ASP A 86 12.13 5.06 -2.01
N LEU A 87 10.91 4.54 -1.80
CA LEU A 87 10.48 3.28 -2.38
C LEU A 87 10.21 3.42 -3.89
N LYS A 88 10.98 2.69 -4.68
CA LYS A 88 10.81 2.66 -6.13
C LYS A 88 9.78 1.61 -6.56
N PRO A 89 9.07 1.84 -7.68
CA PRO A 89 8.08 0.89 -8.18
C PRO A 89 8.68 -0.50 -8.46
N GLU A 90 9.92 -0.54 -8.93
CA GLU A 90 10.62 -1.77 -9.29
C GLU A 90 10.97 -2.60 -8.05
N GLU A 91 11.31 -1.93 -6.94
CA GLU A 91 11.55 -2.58 -5.64
C GLU A 91 10.28 -3.24 -5.12
N VAL A 92 9.12 -2.62 -5.32
CA VAL A 92 7.81 -3.19 -4.95
C VAL A 92 7.49 -4.38 -5.85
N GLN A 93 7.62 -4.24 -7.17
CA GLN A 93 7.33 -5.33 -8.13
C GLN A 93 8.24 -6.56 -7.99
N GLY A 94 9.47 -6.37 -7.49
CA GLY A 94 10.43 -7.44 -7.26
C GLY A 94 10.07 -8.37 -6.10
N LEU A 95 9.18 -7.95 -5.20
CA LEU A 95 8.84 -8.70 -3.99
C LEU A 95 7.93 -9.90 -4.32
N PRO A 96 8.25 -11.13 -3.84
CA PRO A 96 7.50 -12.34 -4.18
C PRO A 96 6.01 -12.26 -3.82
N PHE A 97 5.68 -11.62 -2.69
CA PHE A 97 4.33 -11.45 -2.20
C PHE A 97 3.53 -10.36 -2.93
N VAL A 98 4.21 -9.51 -3.71
CA VAL A 98 3.63 -8.42 -4.49
C VAL A 98 3.27 -8.86 -5.90
N ARG A 99 3.90 -9.92 -6.42
CA ARG A 99 3.64 -10.45 -7.77
C ARG A 99 2.15 -10.68 -8.10
N PRO A 100 1.31 -11.24 -7.20
CA PRO A 100 -0.11 -11.41 -7.46
C PRO A 100 -0.87 -10.09 -7.63
N MET A 101 -0.32 -9.00 -7.10
CA MET A 101 -0.92 -7.66 -7.10
C MET A 101 -0.42 -6.80 -8.27
N ILE A 102 0.52 -7.29 -9.10
CA ILE A 102 1.05 -6.58 -10.28
C ILE A 102 -0.03 -5.99 -11.20
N PRO A 103 -1.13 -6.70 -11.53
CA PRO A 103 -2.19 -6.12 -12.34
C PRO A 103 -2.82 -4.87 -11.72
N LEU A 104 -2.83 -4.77 -10.39
CA LEU A 104 -3.37 -3.64 -9.64
C LEU A 104 -2.38 -2.48 -9.57
N TYR A 105 -1.10 -2.67 -9.93
CA TYR A 105 -0.10 -1.59 -9.97
C TYR A 105 -0.05 -0.83 -11.30
N GLY A 106 -0.88 -1.22 -12.28
CA GLY A 106 -0.98 -0.49 -13.55
C GLY A 106 -1.27 1.01 -13.36
N PHE A 107 -2.16 1.38 -12.43
CA PHE A 107 -2.49 2.78 -12.15
C PHE A 107 -1.40 3.53 -11.40
N LEU A 108 -0.51 2.82 -10.68
CA LEU A 108 0.63 3.46 -10.04
C LEU A 108 1.54 4.07 -11.09
N ARG A 109 1.71 3.44 -12.26
CA ARG A 109 2.50 4.03 -13.36
C ARG A 109 1.91 5.39 -13.79
N CYS A 110 0.58 5.54 -13.81
CA CYS A 110 -0.08 6.81 -14.11
C CYS A 110 0.17 7.86 -13.03
N THR A 111 0.14 7.48 -11.75
CA THR A 111 0.36 8.42 -10.61
C THR A 111 1.83 8.69 -10.29
N ILE A 112 2.76 7.87 -10.81
CA ILE A 112 4.21 8.06 -10.74
C ILE A 112 4.70 8.91 -11.93
N ALA A 113 4.03 8.84 -13.09
CA ALA A 113 4.43 9.57 -14.30
C ALA A 113 4.20 11.10 -14.22
N GLU A 114 3.40 11.58 -13.26
CA GLU A 114 3.12 13.02 -13.06
C GLU A 114 4.12 13.73 -12.14
N VAL A 115 5.42 13.50 -12.33
CA VAL A 115 6.45 14.48 -11.91
C VAL A 115 7.36 14.74 -13.09
N LYS A 116 6.84 15.48 -14.08
CA LYS A 116 7.66 16.45 -14.79
C LYS A 116 7.41 17.78 -14.11
N GLU A 117 8.31 18.12 -13.18
CA GLU A 117 8.48 19.52 -12.79
C GLU A 117 8.83 20.28 -14.08
N GLY A 118 7.95 21.22 -14.44
CA GLY A 118 8.23 22.29 -15.39
C GLY A 118 8.67 23.54 -14.64
#